data_AF-A0AAN7D9A2-F1
#
_entry.id   AF-A0AAN7D9A2-F1
#
_cell.length_a   1.000
_cell.length_b   1.000
_cell.length_c   1.000
_cell.angle_alpha   90.00
_cell.angle_beta   90.00
_cell.angle_gamma   90.00
#
_symmetry.space_group_name_H-M   'P 1'
#
loop_
_entity.id
_entity.type
_entity.pdbx_description
1 polymer ?
#
loop_
_entity_poly.entity_id
_entity_poly.type
_entity_poly.pdbx_seq_one_letter_code
_entity_poly.pdbx_strand_id
1 'polypeptide(L)'
;MQPLTYYNNNNEPVCLPENYLQKQRPVKKAKAAMVILTRNSEKDAVTETVVNFEDKFNKNFKYPYVFLNNESFDEPFKNAIRAVLSPETEVKFGLIPQEHWGYPAWVNKQKAEKARQEMDRNGVYFGGLGSYHHICRYYSGFFYRHPLLDEYSVRTRVYDPL
;
A
#
# COMPACT_ATOMS: atom_id res chain seq x y z
N MET A 1 -20.59 -14.53 -11.00
CA MET A 1 -19.96 -15.26 -9.89
C MET A 1 -20.06 -14.35 -8.67
N GLN A 2 -20.98 -14.58 -7.74
CA GLN A 2 -21.15 -13.74 -6.55
C GLN A 2 -20.03 -14.06 -5.53
N PRO A 3 -19.42 -13.07 -4.87
CA PRO A 3 -18.47 -13.33 -3.80
C PRO A 3 -19.21 -13.98 -2.62
N LEU A 4 -18.73 -15.14 -2.17
CA LEU A 4 -19.22 -15.81 -0.97
C LEU A 4 -18.88 -14.94 0.26
N THR A 5 -19.89 -14.34 0.89
CA THR A 5 -19.75 -13.71 2.20
C THR A 5 -19.87 -14.79 3.28
N TYR A 6 -18.88 -14.88 4.17
CA TYR A 6 -18.91 -15.80 5.30
C TYR A 6 -19.47 -15.08 6.53
N TYR A 7 -20.12 -15.82 7.43
CA TYR A 7 -20.71 -15.26 8.65
C TYR A 7 -20.19 -15.99 9.88
N ASN A 8 -19.98 -15.29 11.00
CA ASN A 8 -19.59 -15.90 12.28
C ASN A 8 -20.82 -16.42 13.03
N ASN A 9 -20.62 -17.00 14.22
CA ASN A 9 -21.71 -17.50 15.08
C ASN A 9 -22.69 -16.41 15.54
N ASN A 10 -22.31 -15.13 15.39
CA ASN A 10 -23.14 -13.96 15.70
C ASN A 10 -23.77 -13.36 14.43
N ASN A 11 -23.69 -14.06 13.28
CA ASN A 11 -24.25 -13.64 12.01
C ASN A 11 -23.64 -12.35 11.42
N GLU A 12 -22.40 -12.01 11.79
CA GLU A 12 -21.66 -10.87 11.27
C GLU A 12 -20.86 -11.27 10.03
N PRO A 13 -20.74 -10.41 8.99
CA PRO A 13 -19.94 -10.71 7.81
C PRO A 13 -18.45 -10.79 8.19
N VAL A 14 -17.85 -11.95 7.98
CA VAL A 14 -16.43 -12.24 8.24
C VAL A 14 -15.73 -12.62 6.93
N CYS A 15 -14.44 -12.32 6.87
CA CYS A 15 -13.54 -12.96 5.92
C CYS A 15 -13.47 -14.47 6.24
N LEU A 16 -13.09 -15.31 5.27
CA LEU A 16 -13.00 -16.78 5.39
C LEU A 16 -12.82 -17.28 6.84
N PRO A 17 -13.73 -18.11 7.38
CA PRO A 17 -13.70 -18.48 8.78
C PRO A 17 -12.37 -19.15 9.12
N GLU A 18 -11.73 -18.72 10.21
CA GLU A 18 -10.38 -19.12 10.64
C GLU A 18 -10.18 -20.64 10.65
N ASN A 19 -11.23 -21.37 11.05
CA ASN A 19 -11.28 -22.84 11.05
C ASN A 19 -11.10 -23.46 9.65
N TYR A 20 -11.57 -22.80 8.59
CA TYR A 20 -11.45 -23.29 7.21
C TYR A 20 -10.03 -23.09 6.66
N LEU A 21 -9.38 -21.98 7.00
CA LEU A 21 -7.97 -21.72 6.66
C LEU A 21 -7.03 -22.69 7.36
N GLN A 22 -7.30 -23.04 8.62
CA GLN A 22 -6.52 -24.04 9.34
C GLN A 22 -6.71 -25.45 8.76
N LYS A 23 -7.91 -25.77 8.26
CA LYS A 23 -8.25 -27.11 7.72
C LYS A 23 -7.77 -27.32 6.29
N GLN A 24 -7.65 -26.27 5.48
CA GLN A 24 -7.13 -26.31 4.10
C GLN A 24 -6.19 -25.14 3.83
N ARG A 25 -5.00 -25.16 4.44
CA ARG A 25 -3.94 -24.20 4.07
C ARG A 25 -3.54 -24.43 2.61
N PRO A 26 -3.42 -23.38 1.77
CA PRO A 26 -2.93 -23.54 0.42
C PRO A 26 -1.53 -24.16 0.44
N VAL A 27 -1.36 -25.29 -0.24
CA VAL A 27 -0.11 -26.09 -0.27
C VAL A 27 1.07 -25.27 -0.81
N LYS A 28 0.79 -24.28 -1.66
CA LYS A 28 1.78 -23.39 -2.26
C LYS A 28 1.34 -21.94 -2.11
N LYS A 29 2.15 -21.12 -1.44
CA LYS A 29 1.96 -19.67 -1.37
C LYS A 29 2.44 -19.02 -2.68
N ALA A 30 1.72 -18.01 -3.15
CA ALA A 30 2.22 -17.18 -4.24
C ALA A 30 3.45 -16.39 -3.76
N LYS A 31 4.42 -16.13 -4.64
CA LYS A 31 5.50 -15.17 -4.32
C LYS A 31 4.89 -13.77 -4.40
N ALA A 32 4.40 -13.28 -3.28
CA ALA A 32 3.67 -12.02 -3.20
C ALA A 32 4.09 -11.16 -2.01
N ALA A 33 3.91 -9.85 -2.15
CA ALA A 33 4.13 -8.86 -1.10
C ALA A 33 2.99 -7.84 -1.04
N MET A 34 2.74 -7.33 0.16
CA MET A 34 1.83 -6.22 0.42
C MET A 34 2.59 -4.91 0.24
N VAL A 35 2.25 -4.15 -0.79
CA VAL A 35 2.96 -2.90 -1.13
C VAL A 35 2.14 -1.71 -0.66
N ILE A 36 2.78 -0.84 0.13
CA ILE A 36 2.17 0.35 0.72
C ILE A 36 3.04 1.56 0.39
N LEU A 37 2.49 2.54 -0.32
CA LEU A 37 3.11 3.86 -0.51
C LEU A 37 2.57 4.81 0.54
N THR A 38 3.43 5.35 1.39
CA THR A 38 3.04 6.22 2.51
C THR A 38 4.18 7.15 2.91
N ARG A 39 3.86 8.27 3.54
CA ARG A 39 4.83 9.23 4.08
C ARG A 39 5.08 8.99 5.57
N ASN A 40 6.19 9.54 6.08
CA ASN A 40 6.49 9.54 7.51
C ASN A 40 5.39 10.22 8.33
N SER A 41 4.76 11.28 7.79
CA SER A 41 3.66 12.00 8.46
C SER A 41 2.37 11.18 8.61
N GLU A 42 2.23 10.09 7.85
CA GLU A 42 1.04 9.22 7.85
C GLU A 42 1.23 7.99 8.74
N LYS A 43 2.31 7.96 9.54
CA LYS A 43 2.71 6.85 10.42
C LYS A 43 1.55 6.26 11.23
N ASP A 44 0.79 7.11 11.93
CA ASP A 44 -0.23 6.62 12.85
C ASP A 44 -1.39 5.96 12.08
N ALA A 45 -1.88 6.59 11.01
CA ALA A 45 -2.95 6.06 10.15
C ALA A 45 -2.53 4.74 9.47
N VAL A 46 -1.34 4.69 8.89
CA VAL A 46 -0.87 3.46 8.23
C VAL A 46 -0.61 2.34 9.23
N THR A 47 -0.19 2.65 10.46
CA THR A 47 -0.03 1.66 11.53
C THR A 47 -1.38 1.04 11.88
N GLU A 48 -2.44 1.85 12.01
CA GLU A 48 -3.80 1.36 12.25
C GLU A 48 -4.29 0.46 11.10
N THR A 49 -4.02 0.85 9.85
CA THR A 49 -4.32 0.02 8.68
C THR A 49 -3.61 -1.33 8.73
N VAL A 50 -2.32 -1.35 9.10
CA VAL A 50 -1.55 -2.60 9.24
C VAL A 50 -2.12 -3.48 10.36
N VAL A 51 -2.48 -2.91 11.52
CA VAL A 51 -3.10 -3.66 12.62
C VAL A 51 -4.40 -4.33 12.15
N ASN A 52 -5.28 -3.57 11.50
CA ASN A 52 -6.55 -4.08 10.99
C ASN A 52 -6.35 -5.17 9.92
N PHE A 53 -5.35 -5.01 9.05
CA PHE A 53 -5.05 -5.96 7.99
C PHE A 53 -4.37 -7.24 8.50
N GLU A 54 -3.48 -7.11 9.48
CA GLU A 54 -2.90 -8.25 10.21
C GLU A 54 -4.01 -9.05 10.88
N ASP A 55 -4.90 -8.39 11.63
CA ASP A 55 -5.95 -9.07 12.38
C ASP A 55 -6.92 -9.83 11.48
N LYS A 56 -7.32 -9.23 10.35
CA LYS A 56 -8.31 -9.81 9.44
C LYS A 56 -7.74 -10.83 8.45
N PHE A 57 -6.46 -10.71 8.11
CA PHE A 57 -5.89 -11.49 7.01
C PHE A 57 -4.46 -11.94 7.29
N ASN A 58 -3.52 -11.01 7.40
CA ASN A 58 -2.12 -11.34 7.18
C ASN A 58 -1.49 -12.11 8.36
N LYS A 59 -2.12 -12.12 9.55
CA LYS A 59 -1.71 -13.01 10.65
C LYS A 59 -1.77 -14.49 10.28
N ASN A 60 -2.60 -14.88 9.33
CA ASN A 60 -2.75 -16.28 8.92
C ASN A 60 -1.83 -16.67 7.74
N PHE A 61 -1.45 -15.70 6.91
CA PHE A 61 -0.70 -15.95 5.68
C PHE A 61 0.76 -15.50 5.74
N LYS A 62 1.08 -14.51 6.58
CA LYS A 62 2.42 -13.96 6.80
C LYS A 62 3.10 -13.51 5.49
N TYR A 63 2.38 -12.77 4.64
CA TYR A 63 3.01 -12.17 3.46
C TYR A 63 3.88 -10.97 3.88
N PRO A 64 5.04 -10.76 3.23
CA PRO A 64 5.91 -9.64 3.52
C PRO A 64 5.27 -8.30 3.16
N TYR A 65 5.60 -7.25 3.91
CA TYR A 65 5.25 -5.87 3.58
C TYR A 65 6.42 -5.15 2.92
N VAL A 66 6.12 -4.31 1.94
CA VAL A 66 7.05 -3.39 1.30
C VAL A 66 6.49 -1.99 1.38
N PHE A 67 7.07 -1.18 2.27
CA PHE A 67 6.75 0.23 2.40
C PHE A 67 7.63 1.04 1.47
N LEU A 68 7.02 1.91 0.67
CA LEU A 68 7.68 2.78 -0.27
C LEU A 68 7.36 4.24 0.08
N ASN A 69 8.34 5.11 -0.06
CA ASN A 69 8.19 6.56 0.14
C ASN A 69 9.11 7.32 -0.81
N ASN A 70 8.76 8.55 -1.18
CA ASN A 70 9.63 9.45 -1.92
C ASN A 70 10.74 10.09 -1.06
N GLU A 71 10.71 9.85 0.25
CA GLU A 71 11.71 10.24 1.24
C GLU A 71 12.13 9.03 2.09
N SER A 72 13.28 9.12 2.76
CA SER A 72 13.74 8.05 3.65
C SER A 72 12.79 7.89 4.85
N PHE A 73 12.48 6.64 5.22
CA PHE A 73 11.68 6.39 6.40
C PHE A 73 12.47 6.66 7.69
N ASP A 74 11.83 7.33 8.63
CA ASP A 74 12.41 7.63 9.93
C ASP A 74 12.39 6.40 10.85
N GLU A 75 13.31 6.32 11.81
CA GLU A 75 13.33 5.19 12.76
C GLU A 75 12.04 5.05 13.59
N PRO A 76 11.39 6.13 14.07
CA PRO A 76 10.09 6.01 14.72
C PRO A 76 9.03 5.35 13.84
N PHE A 77 9.05 5.62 12.54
CA PHE A 77 8.12 4.99 11.59
C PHE A 77 8.38 3.49 11.48
N LYS A 78 9.64 3.11 11.23
CA LYS A 78 10.01 1.69 11.09
C LYS A 78 9.72 0.90 12.37
N ASN A 79 9.97 1.50 13.53
CA ASN A 79 9.72 0.87 14.83
C ASN A 79 8.22 0.68 15.09
N ALA A 80 7.39 1.68 14.79
CA ALA A 80 5.93 1.56 14.92
C ALA A 80 5.37 0.42 14.06
N ILE A 81 5.79 0.35 12.79
CA ILE A 81 5.38 -0.74 11.89
C ILE A 81 5.84 -2.09 12.42
N ARG A 82 7.12 -2.25 12.75
CA ARG A 82 7.65 -3.54 13.24
C ARG A 82 6.94 -4.03 14.51
N ALA A 83 6.51 -3.10 15.38
CA ALA A 83 5.83 -3.45 16.63
C ALA A 83 4.43 -4.05 16.43
N VAL A 84 3.76 -3.77 15.30
CA VAL A 84 2.40 -4.26 15.02
C VAL A 84 2.36 -5.46 14.09
N LEU A 85 3.50 -5.86 13.53
CA LEU A 85 3.57 -7.02 12.65
C LEU A 85 3.48 -8.32 13.44
N SER A 86 2.79 -9.29 12.84
CA SER A 86 2.87 -10.67 13.28
C SER A 86 4.31 -11.19 13.39
N PRO A 87 4.60 -12.10 14.33
CA PRO A 87 5.85 -12.85 14.34
C PRO A 87 6.11 -13.49 12.97
N GLU A 88 7.38 -13.49 12.56
CA GLU A 88 7.88 -14.07 11.30
C GLU A 88 7.43 -13.33 10.02
N THR A 89 6.61 -12.27 10.11
CA THR A 89 6.30 -11.43 8.95
C THR A 89 7.47 -10.50 8.64
N GLU A 90 8.02 -10.62 7.44
CA GLU A 90 9.08 -9.71 6.97
C GLU A 90 8.52 -8.34 6.56
N VAL A 91 9.34 -7.30 6.75
CA VAL A 91 9.04 -5.94 6.28
C VAL A 91 10.28 -5.30 5.67
N LYS A 92 10.08 -4.67 4.51
CA LYS A 92 11.12 -3.91 3.79
C LYS A 92 10.68 -2.46 3.62
N PHE A 93 11.63 -1.54 3.72
CA PHE A 93 11.42 -0.10 3.55
C PHE A 93 12.25 0.37 2.37
N GLY A 94 11.62 0.98 1.37
CA GLY A 94 12.25 1.41 0.12
C GLY A 94 12.07 2.90 -0.13
N LEU A 95 13.13 3.52 -0.63
CA LEU A 95 13.10 4.87 -1.18
C LEU A 95 12.80 4.79 -2.68
N ILE A 96 11.78 5.52 -3.12
CA ILE A 96 11.43 5.62 -4.53
C ILE A 96 12.56 6.34 -5.27
N PRO A 97 13.10 5.75 -6.34
CA PRO A 97 14.09 6.42 -7.18
C PRO A 97 13.55 7.74 -7.73
N GLN A 98 14.38 8.79 -7.72
CA GLN A 98 13.96 10.14 -8.08
C GLN A 98 13.45 10.22 -9.52
N GLU A 99 13.95 9.41 -10.44
CA GLU A 99 13.49 9.31 -11.83
C GLU A 99 12.04 8.81 -11.96
N HIS A 100 11.57 8.05 -10.96
CA HIS A 100 10.22 7.50 -10.91
C HIS A 100 9.24 8.42 -10.18
N TRP A 101 9.72 9.50 -9.57
CA TRP A 101 8.90 10.47 -8.84
C TRP A 101 9.00 11.87 -9.46
N GLY A 102 7.94 12.68 -9.32
CA GLY A 102 7.96 14.04 -9.84
C GLY A 102 7.64 14.16 -11.34
N TYR A 103 7.99 15.32 -11.90
CA TYR A 103 7.78 15.64 -13.32
C TYR A 103 9.00 15.18 -14.15
N PRO A 104 8.78 14.42 -15.24
CA PRO A 104 9.87 14.09 -16.16
C PRO A 104 10.35 15.34 -16.92
N ALA A 105 11.55 15.27 -17.48
CA ALA A 105 12.23 16.42 -18.09
C ALA A 105 11.44 17.09 -19.23
N TRP A 106 10.63 16.34 -19.96
CA TRP A 106 9.81 16.86 -21.07
C TRP A 106 8.53 17.57 -20.61
N VAL A 107 8.16 17.50 -19.33
CA VAL A 107 6.96 18.16 -18.82
C VAL A 107 7.27 19.59 -18.39
N ASN A 108 6.58 20.54 -19.03
CA ASN A 108 6.63 21.94 -18.62
C ASN A 108 5.90 22.13 -17.28
N LYS A 109 6.68 22.39 -16.22
CA LYS A 109 6.17 22.56 -14.85
C LYS A 109 5.18 23.74 -14.72
N GLN A 110 5.38 24.82 -15.45
CA GLN A 110 4.48 25.98 -15.41
C GLN A 110 3.13 25.65 -16.05
N LYS A 111 3.13 24.92 -17.17
CA LYS A 111 1.89 24.44 -17.80
C LYS A 111 1.14 23.48 -16.88
N ALA A 112 1.86 22.57 -16.23
CA ALA A 112 1.28 21.62 -15.28
C ALA A 112 0.69 22.32 -14.05
N GLU A 113 1.37 23.33 -13.49
CA GLU A 113 0.85 24.15 -12.39
C GLU A 113 -0.44 24.87 -12.79
N LYS A 114 -0.47 25.55 -13.95
CA LYS A 114 -1.68 26.25 -14.43
C LYS A 114 -2.86 25.29 -14.59
N ALA A 115 -2.64 24.12 -15.17
CA ALA A 115 -3.68 23.10 -15.33
C ALA A 115 -4.19 22.58 -13.98
N ARG A 116 -3.32 22.40 -12.99
CA ARG A 116 -3.72 22.02 -11.63
C ARG A 116 -4.56 23.09 -10.95
N GLN A 117 -4.19 24.36 -11.08
CA GLN A 117 -4.98 25.48 -10.56
C GLN A 117 -6.37 25.55 -11.21
N GLU A 118 -6.47 25.25 -12.50
CA GLU A 118 -7.76 25.17 -13.18
C GLU A 118 -8.62 24.02 -12.67
N MET A 119 -8.05 22.83 -12.47
CA MET A 119 -8.75 21.69 -11.86
C MET A 119 -9.24 21.99 -10.44
N ASP A 120 -8.42 22.67 -9.64
CA ASP A 120 -8.77 23.08 -8.29
C ASP A 120 -9.95 24.07 -8.29
N ARG A 121 -9.91 25.08 -9.17
CA ARG A 121 -11.03 26.03 -9.37
C ARG A 121 -12.32 25.36 -9.82
N ASN A 122 -12.21 24.30 -10.61
CA ASN A 122 -13.35 23.53 -11.08
C ASN A 122 -13.86 22.49 -10.06
N GLY A 123 -13.30 22.47 -8.84
CA GLY A 123 -13.74 21.56 -7.78
C GLY A 123 -13.34 20.10 -8.00
N VAL A 124 -12.33 19.83 -8.83
CA VAL A 124 -11.81 18.47 -9.03
C VAL A 124 -11.08 18.02 -7.77
N TYR A 125 -11.59 16.98 -7.13
CA TYR A 125 -11.01 16.43 -5.91
C TYR A 125 -9.53 16.05 -6.10
N PHE A 126 -8.66 16.58 -5.23
CA PHE A 126 -7.19 16.49 -5.31
C PHE A 126 -6.54 17.02 -6.60
N GLY A 127 -7.30 17.67 -7.49
CA GLY A 127 -6.82 18.17 -8.78
C GLY A 127 -5.67 19.18 -8.64
N GLY A 128 -5.71 20.03 -7.61
CA GLY A 128 -4.66 21.01 -7.31
C GLY A 128 -3.36 20.41 -6.75
N LEU A 129 -3.40 19.22 -6.14
CA LEU A 129 -2.29 18.67 -5.35
C LEU A 129 -1.24 17.99 -6.22
N GLY A 130 -0.11 18.66 -6.47
CA GLY A 130 0.99 18.10 -7.27
C GLY A 130 1.51 16.74 -6.77
N SER A 131 1.57 16.55 -5.45
CA SER A 131 1.96 15.27 -4.83
C SER A 131 1.00 14.13 -5.19
N TYR A 132 -0.31 14.39 -5.29
CA TYR A 132 -1.30 13.41 -5.68
C TYR A 132 -1.09 12.95 -7.14
N HIS A 133 -0.78 13.87 -8.05
CA HIS A 133 -0.43 13.51 -9.43
C HIS A 133 0.84 12.65 -9.51
N HIS A 134 1.83 12.89 -8.65
CA HIS A 134 3.02 12.05 -8.57
C HIS A 134 2.72 10.64 -8.05
N ILE A 135 1.86 10.53 -7.03
CA ILE A 135 1.33 9.23 -6.55
C ILE A 135 0.63 8.48 -7.69
N CYS A 136 -0.28 9.14 -8.41
CA CYS A 136 -1.00 8.55 -9.55
C CYS A 136 -0.03 8.06 -10.64
N ARG A 137 0.96 8.88 -11.02
CA ARG A 137 2.00 8.49 -11.98
C ARG A 137 2.80 7.28 -11.50
N TYR A 138 3.21 7.26 -10.24
CA TYR A 138 4.00 6.17 -9.68
C TYR A 138 3.24 4.84 -9.69
N TYR A 139 1.98 4.86 -9.23
CA TYR A 139 1.13 3.67 -9.24
C TYR A 139 0.74 3.20 -10.65
N SER A 140 0.64 4.11 -11.61
CA SER A 140 0.27 3.73 -12.99
C SER A 140 1.43 3.09 -13.76
N GLY A 141 2.69 3.43 -13.44
CA GLY A 141 3.80 3.08 -14.32
C GLY A 141 5.08 2.53 -13.68
N PHE A 142 5.29 2.72 -12.37
CA PHE A 142 6.62 2.55 -11.78
C PHE A 142 6.69 1.64 -10.56
N PHE A 143 5.61 1.49 -9.78
CA PHE A 143 5.68 0.72 -8.53
C PHE A 143 6.20 -0.71 -8.75
N TYR A 144 5.81 -1.38 -9.84
CA TYR A 144 6.24 -2.74 -10.17
C TYR A 144 7.71 -2.85 -10.63
N ARG A 145 8.41 -1.74 -10.83
CA ARG A 145 9.84 -1.69 -11.20
C ARG A 145 10.74 -1.41 -10.00
N HIS A 146 10.19 -1.32 -8.80
CA HIS A 146 10.99 -1.06 -7.61
C HIS A 146 11.87 -2.29 -7.30
N PRO A 147 13.18 -2.14 -7.05
CA PRO A 147 14.09 -3.29 -6.86
C PRO A 147 13.66 -4.28 -5.76
N LEU A 148 13.07 -3.76 -4.68
CA LEU A 148 12.51 -4.58 -3.60
C LEU A 148 11.36 -5.50 -4.05
N LEU A 149 10.83 -5.29 -5.25
CA LEU A 149 9.70 -6.04 -5.79
C LEU A 149 10.08 -7.02 -6.90
N ASP A 150 11.37 -7.11 -7.27
CA ASP A 150 11.85 -7.98 -8.35
C ASP A 150 11.73 -9.48 -8.03
N GLU A 151 11.70 -9.83 -6.74
CA GLU A 151 11.58 -11.21 -6.27
C GLU A 151 10.13 -11.74 -6.25
N TYR A 152 9.13 -10.84 -6.37
CA TYR A 152 7.70 -11.19 -6.24
C TYR A 152 6.99 -11.28 -7.60
N SER A 153 6.27 -12.38 -7.80
CA SER A 153 5.44 -12.61 -8.98
C SER A 153 4.09 -11.88 -8.95
N VAL A 154 3.54 -11.63 -7.76
CA VAL A 154 2.23 -11.00 -7.56
C VAL A 154 2.39 -9.89 -6.53
N ARG A 155 1.86 -8.70 -6.80
CA ARG A 155 2.06 -7.51 -5.95
C ARG A 155 0.69 -6.91 -5.64
N THR A 156 0.28 -6.98 -4.38
CA THR A 156 -1.02 -6.48 -3.93
C THR A 156 -0.85 -5.10 -3.35
N ARG A 157 -1.60 -4.13 -3.88
CA ARG A 157 -1.65 -2.77 -3.32
C ARG A 157 -2.62 -2.76 -2.15
N VAL A 158 -2.17 -2.29 -0.99
CA VAL A 158 -3.02 -1.96 0.14
C VAL A 158 -3.16 -0.43 0.15
N TYR A 159 -4.40 0.06 0.12
CA TYR A 159 -4.70 1.50 0.10
C TYR A 159 -5.58 1.85 1.30
N ASP A 160 -5.18 2.89 2.03
CA ASP A 160 -5.99 3.54 3.05
C ASP A 160 -6.52 4.87 2.49
N PRO A 161 -7.83 5.00 2.24
CA PRO A 161 -8.45 6.27 1.84
C PRO A 161 -8.60 7.16 3.08
N LEU A 162 -7.61 8.02 3.35
CA LEU A 162 -7.82 9.22 4.17
C LEU A 162 -8.55 10.30 3.37
#